data_AF-A3JT04-F1
#
_entry.id   AF-A3JT04-F1
#
_cell.length_a   1.000
_cell.length_b   1.000
_cell.length_c   1.000
_cell.angle_alpha   90.00
_cell.angle_beta   90.00
_cell.angle_gamma   90.00
#
_symmetry.space_group_name_H-M   'P 1'
#
loop_
_entity.id
_entity.type
_entity.pdbx_description
1 polymer ?
#
loop_
_entity_poly.entity_id
_entity_poly.type
_entity_poly.pdbx_seq_one_letter_code
_entity_poly.pdbx_strand_id
1 'polypeptide(L)'
;MGISEAIHSVASSTIVGDVATEAWEENADEIKRLGVNNDRRCAMLIGQCAHESAKFLARSENLNYSADALFRVFRKYFPTRAECDAFARQPEKIANRVYASRMGNGNTASGDGWKYRGRGYLQLTGRSNY
;
A
#
# COMPACT_ATOMS: atom_id res chain seq x y z
N MET A 1 14.68 19.97 -14.03
CA MET A 1 13.73 19.75 -12.93
C MET A 1 14.43 18.87 -11.91
N GLY A 2 14.57 19.32 -10.68
CA GLY A 2 15.14 18.52 -9.59
C GLY A 2 14.20 17.40 -9.14
N ILE A 3 14.70 16.43 -8.36
CA ILE A 3 13.86 15.35 -7.83
C ILE A 3 12.73 15.88 -6.95
N SER A 4 13.02 16.83 -6.05
CA SER A 4 12.00 17.47 -5.21
C SER A 4 10.90 18.11 -6.07
N GLU A 5 11.26 18.92 -7.08
CA GLU A 5 10.28 19.52 -7.99
C GLU A 5 9.41 18.46 -8.69
N ALA A 6 10.02 17.35 -9.12
CA ALA A 6 9.30 16.24 -9.75
C ALA A 6 8.31 15.58 -8.79
N ILE A 7 8.70 15.32 -7.55
CA ILE A 7 7.83 14.74 -6.51
C ILE A 7 6.68 15.69 -6.18
N HIS A 8 6.96 16.97 -5.95
CA HIS A 8 5.95 17.98 -5.65
C HIS A 8 4.95 18.20 -6.79
N SER A 9 5.38 18.02 -8.05
CA SER A 9 4.50 18.16 -9.21
C SER A 9 3.35 17.13 -9.24
N VAL A 10 3.51 16.00 -8.55
CA VAL A 10 2.52 14.92 -8.50
C VAL A 10 1.96 14.65 -7.10
N ALA A 11 2.51 15.25 -6.05
CA ALA A 11 2.07 15.06 -4.67
C ALA A 11 0.66 15.65 -4.41
N SER A 12 -0.04 15.09 -3.42
CA SER A 12 -1.39 15.56 -3.05
C SER A 12 -1.40 16.91 -2.34
N SER A 13 -0.29 17.30 -1.70
CA SER A 13 -0.08 18.59 -1.06
C SER A 13 1.42 18.85 -0.91
N THR A 14 1.79 20.09 -0.57
CA THR A 14 3.19 20.44 -0.29
C THR A 14 3.78 19.60 0.85
N ILE A 15 3.06 19.48 1.98
CA ILE A 15 3.51 18.69 3.15
C ILE A 15 3.77 17.23 2.77
N VAL A 16 2.90 16.65 1.93
CA VAL A 16 3.08 15.28 1.47
C VAL A 16 4.27 15.17 0.51
N GLY A 17 4.48 16.18 -0.35
CA GLY A 17 5.66 16.29 -1.21
C GLY A 17 6.97 16.40 -0.43
N ASP A 18 6.98 17.16 0.67
CA ASP A 18 8.14 17.33 1.54
C ASP A 18 8.54 15.97 2.15
N VAL A 19 7.57 15.26 2.73
CA VAL A 19 7.80 13.91 3.33
C VAL A 19 8.24 12.89 2.28
N ALA A 20 7.68 12.94 1.07
CA ALA A 20 8.09 12.04 -0.02
C ALA A 20 9.49 12.38 -0.55
N THR A 21 9.87 13.66 -0.56
CA THR A 21 11.21 14.12 -0.92
C THR A 21 12.23 13.67 0.11
N GLU A 22 11.95 13.86 1.41
CA GLU A 22 12.81 13.36 2.51
C GLU A 22 13.04 11.85 2.38
N ALA A 23 11.98 11.07 2.16
CA ALA A 23 12.08 9.63 1.96
C ALA A 23 12.92 9.26 0.72
N TRP A 24 12.87 10.05 -0.36
CA TRP A 24 13.74 9.86 -1.51
C TRP A 24 15.20 10.13 -1.15
N GLU A 25 15.48 11.25 -0.49
CA GLU A 25 16.82 11.67 -0.09
C GLU A 25 17.49 10.66 0.84
N GLU A 26 16.76 10.15 1.83
CA GLU A 26 17.21 9.08 2.74
C GLU A 26 17.64 7.80 1.99
N ASN A 27 17.06 7.55 0.81
CA ASN A 27 17.28 6.32 0.03
C ASN A 27 18.03 6.57 -1.29
N ALA A 28 18.52 7.79 -1.53
CA ALA A 28 19.00 8.20 -2.85
C ALA A 28 20.17 7.36 -3.37
N ASP A 29 21.13 7.02 -2.49
CA ASP A 29 22.27 6.19 -2.85
C ASP A 29 21.85 4.76 -3.22
N GLU A 30 20.90 4.19 -2.49
CA GLU A 30 20.39 2.86 -2.76
C GLU A 30 19.56 2.82 -4.05
N ILE A 31 18.66 3.80 -4.25
CA ILE A 31 17.88 3.97 -5.48
C ILE A 31 18.83 4.04 -6.69
N LYS A 32 19.91 4.81 -6.58
CA LYS A 32 20.94 4.92 -7.61
C LYS A 32 21.70 3.60 -7.81
N ARG A 33 22.08 2.91 -6.73
CA ARG A 33 22.77 1.60 -6.75
C ARG A 33 21.92 0.52 -7.43
N LEU A 34 20.60 0.53 -7.21
CA LEU A 34 19.62 -0.34 -7.87
C LEU A 34 19.36 0.03 -9.35
N GLY A 35 20.06 1.05 -9.86
CA GLY A 35 20.06 1.42 -11.27
C GLY A 35 19.04 2.49 -11.63
N VAL A 36 18.37 3.12 -10.67
CA VAL A 36 17.55 4.31 -10.93
C VAL A 36 18.47 5.53 -10.94
N ASN A 37 19.26 5.64 -12.02
CA ASN A 37 20.43 6.50 -12.12
C ASN A 37 20.37 7.50 -13.29
N ASN A 38 19.19 7.69 -13.87
CA ASN A 38 18.91 8.69 -14.90
C ASN A 38 17.48 9.21 -14.76
N ASP A 39 17.23 10.40 -15.33
CA ASP A 39 15.97 11.13 -15.19
C ASP A 39 14.75 10.31 -15.58
N ARG A 40 14.85 9.51 -16.66
CA ARG A 40 13.73 8.68 -17.12
C ARG A 40 13.35 7.61 -16.09
N ARG A 41 14.34 6.97 -15.45
CA ARG A 41 14.08 5.96 -14.41
C ARG A 41 13.58 6.61 -13.13
N CYS A 42 14.10 7.78 -12.76
CA CYS A 42 13.61 8.53 -11.61
C CYS A 42 12.14 8.93 -11.80
N ALA A 43 11.80 9.49 -12.96
CA ALA A 43 10.43 9.87 -13.30
C ALA A 43 9.47 8.66 -13.28
N MET A 44 9.90 7.50 -13.79
CA MET A 44 9.11 6.27 -13.72
C MET A 44 8.87 5.83 -12.28
N LEU A 45 9.90 5.82 -11.43
CA LEU A 45 9.75 5.42 -10.03
C LEU A 45 8.83 6.39 -9.27
N ILE A 46 9.04 7.70 -9.42
CA ILE A 46 8.19 8.74 -8.81
C ILE A 46 6.74 8.59 -9.27
N GLY A 47 6.52 8.40 -10.57
CA GLY A 47 5.17 8.24 -11.13
C GLY A 47 4.45 7.00 -10.61
N GLN A 48 5.15 5.86 -10.51
CA GLN A 48 4.58 4.63 -9.96
C GLN A 48 4.25 4.79 -8.47
N CYS A 49 5.20 5.31 -7.68
CA CYS A 49 4.96 5.60 -6.27
C CYS A 49 3.75 6.54 -6.10
N ALA A 50 3.66 7.62 -6.88
CA ALA A 50 2.55 8.55 -6.81
C ALA A 50 1.21 7.89 -7.19
N HIS A 51 1.18 7.04 -8.21
CA HIS A 51 -0.04 6.33 -8.61
C HIS A 51 -0.56 5.39 -7.51
N GLU A 52 0.32 4.53 -6.99
CA GLU A 52 -0.02 3.46 -6.05
C GLU A 52 -0.32 3.98 -4.62
N SER A 53 0.17 5.17 -4.27
CA SER A 53 0.04 5.76 -2.94
C SER A 53 -0.95 6.93 -2.85
N ALA A 54 -1.82 7.10 -3.85
CA ALA A 54 -2.74 8.25 -3.93
C ALA A 54 -1.98 9.59 -3.80
N LYS A 55 -0.99 9.80 -4.67
CA LYS A 55 -0.11 10.97 -4.69
C LYS A 55 0.67 11.14 -3.38
N PHE A 56 1.34 10.07 -2.95
CA PHE A 56 2.15 9.96 -1.73
C PHE A 56 1.40 10.06 -0.39
N LEU A 57 0.06 10.10 -0.43
CA LEU A 57 -0.77 10.25 0.77
C LEU A 57 -0.84 8.95 1.61
N ALA A 58 -0.93 7.79 0.95
CA ALA A 58 -1.18 6.51 1.59
C ALA A 58 0.07 5.61 1.62
N ARG A 59 0.48 5.19 2.82
CA ARG A 59 1.64 4.29 3.05
C ARG A 59 1.26 2.93 3.64
N SER A 60 -0.02 2.73 3.93
CA SER A 60 -0.56 1.44 4.33
C SER A 60 -2.04 1.38 4.06
N GLU A 61 -2.54 0.20 3.73
CA GLU A 61 -3.97 -0.02 3.67
C GLU A 61 -4.57 -0.05 5.10
N ASN A 62 -5.77 0.52 5.25
CA ASN A 62 -6.48 0.56 6.53
C ASN A 62 -7.52 -0.55 6.69
N LEU A 63 -7.95 -1.18 5.59
CA LEU A 63 -8.96 -2.25 5.52
C LEU A 63 -10.26 -1.98 6.31
N ASN A 64 -10.63 -0.73 6.51
CA ASN A 64 -11.77 -0.34 7.33
C ASN A 64 -13.09 -0.27 6.52
N TYR A 65 -13.54 -1.42 6.01
CA TYR A 65 -14.72 -1.53 5.15
C TYR A 65 -16.05 -1.60 5.94
N SER A 66 -17.10 -0.97 5.42
CA SER A 66 -18.48 -1.22 5.85
C SER A 66 -18.99 -2.57 5.34
N ALA A 67 -20.10 -3.08 5.89
CA ALA A 67 -20.71 -4.32 5.42
C ALA A 67 -21.08 -4.26 3.92
N ASP A 68 -21.69 -3.15 3.46
CA ASP A 68 -22.00 -2.96 2.04
C ASP A 68 -20.75 -2.96 1.16
N ALA A 69 -19.68 -2.32 1.63
CA ALA A 69 -18.43 -2.27 0.89
C ALA A 69 -17.72 -3.64 0.85
N LEU A 70 -17.76 -4.42 1.94
CA LEU A 70 -17.29 -5.80 1.97
C LEU A 70 -18.07 -6.67 0.97
N PHE A 71 -19.40 -6.56 0.97
CA PHE A 71 -20.26 -7.32 0.06
C PHE A 71 -20.01 -6.97 -1.41
N ARG A 72 -19.66 -5.72 -1.69
CA ARG A 72 -19.35 -5.24 -3.05
C ARG A 72 -17.94 -5.60 -3.51
N VAL A 73 -16.93 -5.38 -2.69
CA VAL A 73 -15.50 -5.48 -3.07
C VAL A 73 -14.93 -6.87 -2.81
N PHE A 74 -15.32 -7.51 -1.71
CA PHE A 74 -14.77 -8.79 -1.24
C PHE A 74 -15.81 -9.90 -1.23
N ARG A 75 -16.77 -9.89 -2.16
CA ARG A 75 -17.86 -10.88 -2.25
C ARG A 75 -17.39 -12.33 -2.22
N LYS A 76 -16.23 -12.63 -2.81
CA LYS A 76 -15.60 -13.96 -2.76
C LYS A 76 -15.30 -14.42 -1.34
N TYR A 77 -14.88 -13.49 -0.47
CA TYR A 77 -14.50 -13.76 0.92
C TYR A 77 -15.67 -13.58 1.89
N PHE A 78 -16.64 -12.73 1.55
CA PHE A 78 -17.84 -12.43 2.33
C PHE A 78 -19.09 -12.62 1.46
N PRO A 79 -19.50 -13.88 1.20
CA PRO A 79 -20.61 -14.20 0.29
C PRO A 79 -21.99 -13.85 0.84
N THR A 80 -22.13 -13.70 2.16
CA THR A 80 -23.43 -13.41 2.80
C THR A 80 -23.42 -12.06 3.51
N ARG A 81 -24.62 -11.46 3.64
CA ARG A 81 -24.78 -10.19 4.37
C ARG A 81 -24.45 -10.34 5.85
N ALA A 82 -24.87 -11.43 6.48
CA ALA A 82 -24.55 -11.73 7.88
C ALA A 82 -23.04 -11.78 8.15
N GLU A 83 -22.25 -12.38 7.26
CA GLU A 83 -20.79 -12.35 7.39
C GLU A 83 -20.20 -10.97 7.18
N CYS A 84 -20.73 -10.19 6.24
CA CYS A 84 -20.30 -8.81 6.03
C CYS A 84 -20.54 -7.96 7.29
N ASP A 85 -21.73 -8.08 7.89
CA ASP A 85 -22.09 -7.35 9.11
C ASP A 85 -21.19 -7.78 10.29
N ALA A 86 -20.90 -9.08 10.42
CA ALA A 86 -20.03 -9.61 11.47
C ALA A 86 -18.56 -9.18 11.36
N PHE A 87 -18.09 -8.74 10.19
CA PHE A 87 -16.70 -8.31 9.94
C PHE A 87 -16.55 -6.81 9.66
N ALA A 88 -17.66 -6.10 9.44
CA ALA A 88 -17.63 -4.67 9.15
C ALA A 88 -16.83 -3.90 10.22
N ARG A 89 -16.02 -2.94 9.76
CA ARG A 89 -15.19 -2.08 10.61
C ARG A 89 -14.19 -2.84 11.51
N GLN A 90 -13.86 -4.09 11.19
CA GLN A 90 -12.84 -4.89 11.89
C GLN A 90 -11.65 -5.18 10.97
N PRO A 91 -10.78 -4.20 10.70
CA PRO A 91 -9.79 -4.25 9.63
C PRO A 91 -8.79 -5.40 9.75
N GLU A 92 -8.34 -5.72 10.96
CA GLU A 92 -7.45 -6.85 11.19
C GLU A 92 -8.10 -8.20 10.86
N LYS A 93 -9.36 -8.41 11.27
CA LYS A 93 -10.10 -9.63 10.91
C LYS A 93 -10.36 -9.71 9.41
N ILE A 94 -10.66 -8.57 8.77
CA ILE A 94 -10.83 -8.49 7.31
C ILE A 94 -9.52 -8.89 6.62
N ALA A 95 -8.39 -8.31 7.02
CA ALA A 95 -7.07 -8.59 6.46
C ALA A 95 -6.70 -10.07 6.59
N ASN A 96 -6.84 -10.60 7.81
CA ASN A 96 -6.54 -11.99 8.12
C ASN A 96 -7.40 -12.96 7.29
N ARG A 97 -8.63 -12.60 6.95
CA ARG A 97 -9.49 -13.43 6.09
C ARG A 97 -9.15 -13.29 4.60
N VAL A 98 -8.94 -12.08 4.10
CA VAL A 98 -8.69 -11.79 2.68
C VAL A 98 -7.32 -12.29 2.21
N TYR A 99 -6.33 -12.24 3.09
CA TYR A 99 -4.94 -12.60 2.80
C TYR A 99 -4.48 -13.93 3.41
N ALA A 100 -5.38 -14.71 4.03
CA ALA A 100 -5.06 -16.05 4.53
C ALA A 100 -4.53 -16.96 3.42
N SER A 101 -3.49 -17.74 3.74
CA SER A 101 -2.93 -18.80 2.88
C SER A 101 -2.51 -18.29 1.49
N ARG A 102 -2.06 -17.05 1.40
CA ARG A 102 -1.61 -16.37 0.17
C ARG A 102 -0.26 -15.72 0.40
N MET A 103 0.59 -15.70 -0.61
CA MET A 103 1.87 -14.95 -0.59
C MET A 103 2.72 -15.28 0.65
N GLY A 104 2.76 -16.57 1.02
CA GLY A 104 3.47 -17.07 2.20
C GLY A 104 2.77 -16.85 3.54
N ASN A 105 1.63 -16.16 3.59
CA ASN A 105 0.88 -15.98 4.83
C ASN A 105 0.31 -17.32 5.33
N GLY A 106 0.29 -17.49 6.66
CA GLY A 106 -0.46 -18.56 7.32
C GLY A 106 -1.98 -18.43 7.15
N ASN A 107 -2.72 -19.32 7.82
CA ASN A 107 -4.19 -19.27 7.85
C ASN A 107 -4.71 -18.02 8.60
N THR A 108 -6.03 -17.82 8.63
CA THR A 108 -6.66 -16.65 9.28
C THR A 108 -6.24 -16.45 10.74
N ALA A 109 -5.96 -17.53 11.49
CA ALA A 109 -5.60 -17.45 12.91
C ALA A 109 -4.15 -17.01 13.15
N SER A 110 -3.29 -17.02 12.12
CA SER A 110 -1.88 -16.64 12.27
C SER A 110 -1.68 -15.14 12.51
N GLY A 111 -2.65 -14.30 12.12
CA GLY A 111 -2.51 -12.84 12.10
C GLY A 111 -1.67 -12.31 10.92
N ASP A 112 -1.22 -13.18 10.01
CA ASP A 112 -0.33 -12.79 8.93
C ASP A 112 -0.96 -11.82 7.93
N GLY A 113 -2.26 -11.95 7.69
CA GLY A 113 -2.95 -11.07 6.74
C GLY A 113 -2.90 -9.61 7.18
N TRP A 114 -3.03 -9.32 8.47
CA TRP A 114 -2.87 -7.97 9.01
C TRP A 114 -1.40 -7.57 9.18
N LYS A 115 -0.57 -8.50 9.64
CA LYS A 115 0.87 -8.27 9.86
C LYS A 115 1.60 -7.94 8.57
N TYR A 116 1.24 -8.57 7.45
CA TYR A 116 1.85 -8.38 6.14
C TYR A 116 0.88 -7.75 5.13
N ARG A 117 -0.08 -6.93 5.59
CA ARG A 117 -0.92 -6.10 4.72
C ARG A 117 -0.08 -5.11 3.91
N GLY A 118 -0.65 -4.57 2.84
CA GLY A 118 -0.04 -3.60 1.94
C GLY A 118 0.55 -2.40 2.66
N ARG A 119 1.86 -2.14 2.46
CA ARG A 119 2.55 -0.93 2.94
C ARG A 119 3.55 -0.38 1.92
N GLY A 120 4.03 0.82 2.23
CA GLY A 120 4.95 1.58 1.40
C GLY A 120 4.26 2.20 0.20
N TYR A 121 5.01 2.96 -0.59
CA TYR A 121 4.48 3.64 -1.77
C TYR A 121 4.13 2.69 -2.92
N LEU A 122 4.62 1.44 -2.91
CA LEU A 122 4.40 0.43 -3.94
C LEU A 122 3.55 -0.77 -3.46
N GLN A 123 2.88 -0.64 -2.30
CA GLN A 123 1.94 -1.66 -1.78
C GLN A 123 2.55 -3.08 -1.63
N LEU A 124 3.71 -3.19 -0.99
CA LEU A 124 4.32 -4.48 -0.66
C LEU A 124 3.40 -5.28 0.28
N THR A 125 3.00 -6.48 -0.13
CA THR A 125 1.96 -7.27 0.54
C THR A 125 2.34 -8.75 0.63
N GLY A 126 2.09 -9.39 1.77
CA GLY A 126 2.28 -10.83 2.00
C GLY A 126 3.68 -11.18 2.49
N ARG A 127 3.75 -12.17 3.39
CA ARG A 127 4.99 -12.60 4.08
C ARG A 127 6.15 -12.90 3.13
N SER A 128 5.90 -13.50 1.97
CA SER A 128 6.98 -13.85 1.03
C SER A 128 7.62 -12.64 0.35
N ASN A 129 6.93 -11.49 0.33
CA ASN A 129 7.43 -10.28 -0.30
C ASN A 129 8.13 -9.35 0.71
N TYR A 130 7.78 -9.47 1.99
CA TYR A 130 8.40 -8.78 3.12
C TYR A 130 9.72 -9.45 3.53
#